data_AF-A0A2V7JBW4-F1
#
_entry.id   AF-A0A2V7JBW4-F1
#
_cell.length_a   1.000
_cell.length_b   1.000
_cell.length_c   1.000
_cell.angle_alpha   90.00
_cell.angle_beta   90.00
_cell.angle_gamma   90.00
#
_symmetry.space_group_name_H-M   'P 1'
#
loop_
_entity.id
_entity.type
_entity.pdbx_description
1 polymer ?
#
loop_
_entity_poly.entity_id
_entity_poly.type
_entity_poly.pdbx_seq_one_letter_code
_entity_poly.pdbx_strand_id
1 'polypeptide(L)'
;MPVLVTCECGNSYDLKDEFAGKLVKCPKCGRPARAPSVATAVQSQVDRAFDRDIFLLRQQMLKISEKYDVGDEQGNKIIFVERPAHALRNIGAAVVTLAGLFFGMPAFIQVIDAMPPSGLKTIVGMVGVFGILFGSIALGIALSVKRHVTFYRDQSKREKLLDILQDKKFQPITMTYTVRDARGRKLAKLGKNWLFNAVRKRWYVWGPDGRVLFLAKEDSIILSLLRRFLGPLFGVLRTNFIFLPAGTDDVIGEFKRKFTILDRYVLDMTADPQRLMDRRIAIALGVMLDTGERR
;
A
#
# COMPACT_ATOMS: atom_id res chain seq x y z
N MET A 1 -0.16 26.56 -12.15
CA MET A 1 -1.61 26.44 -11.94
C MET A 1 -2.09 27.75 -11.32
N PRO A 2 -2.98 28.49 -12.00
CA PRO A 2 -3.42 29.80 -11.51
C PRO A 2 -3.93 29.71 -10.06
N VAL A 3 -3.53 30.70 -9.25
CA VAL A 3 -3.88 30.81 -7.84
C VAL A 3 -5.11 31.72 -7.72
N LEU A 4 -6.24 31.15 -7.32
CA LEU A 4 -7.47 31.91 -7.08
C LEU A 4 -7.35 32.68 -5.76
N VAL A 5 -7.49 34.01 -5.81
CA VAL A 5 -7.48 34.89 -4.64
C VAL A 5 -8.85 35.50 -4.44
N THR A 6 -9.41 35.33 -3.24
CA THR A 6 -10.65 36.00 -2.82
C THR A 6 -10.31 37.15 -1.88
N CYS A 7 -10.65 38.37 -2.27
CA CYS A 7 -10.50 39.55 -1.44
C CYS A 7 -11.71 39.72 -0.50
N GLU A 8 -11.53 40.36 0.66
CA GLU A 8 -12.60 40.69 1.61
C GLU A 8 -13.74 41.54 1.01
N CYS A 9 -13.49 42.23 -0.11
CA CYS A 9 -14.54 42.94 -0.85
C CYS A 9 -15.43 42.03 -1.71
N GLY A 10 -15.27 40.70 -1.60
CA GLY A 10 -16.04 39.69 -2.34
C GLY A 10 -15.59 39.49 -3.80
N ASN A 11 -14.45 40.04 -4.21
CA ASN A 11 -13.93 39.87 -5.57
C ASN A 11 -12.96 38.68 -5.63
N SER A 12 -13.16 37.79 -6.59
CA SER A 12 -12.28 36.64 -6.86
C SER A 12 -11.56 36.82 -8.19
N TYR A 13 -10.26 36.60 -8.22
CA TYR A 13 -9.43 36.75 -9.42
C TYR A 13 -8.26 35.77 -9.43
N ASP A 14 -7.84 35.37 -10.63
CA ASP A 14 -6.76 34.42 -10.85
C ASP A 14 -5.41 35.13 -10.98
N LEU A 15 -4.40 34.62 -10.27
CA LEU A 15 -3.03 35.10 -10.35
C LEU A 15 -2.09 34.01 -10.84
N LYS A 16 -0.98 34.42 -11.46
CA LYS A 16 0.11 33.51 -11.83
C LYS A 16 0.78 32.94 -10.57
N ASP A 17 1.30 31.72 -10.67
CA ASP A 17 1.95 30.97 -9.59
C ASP A 17 3.07 31.76 -8.88
N GLU A 18 3.76 32.66 -9.59
CA GLU A 18 4.84 33.51 -9.07
C GLU A 18 4.42 34.48 -7.95
N PHE A 19 3.11 34.69 -7.80
CA PHE A 19 2.50 35.52 -6.75
C PHE A 19 2.01 34.71 -5.54
N ALA A 20 2.13 33.37 -5.54
CA ALA A 20 1.72 32.54 -4.41
C ALA A 20 2.45 32.94 -3.11
N GLY A 21 1.68 33.15 -2.03
CA GLY A 21 2.22 33.55 -0.73
C GLY A 21 2.62 35.04 -0.61
N LYS A 22 2.51 35.83 -1.68
CA LYS A 22 2.81 37.28 -1.66
C LYS A 22 1.55 38.11 -1.37
N LEU A 23 1.77 39.32 -0.86
CA LEU A 23 0.73 40.35 -0.73
C LEU A 23 0.53 41.01 -2.09
N VAL A 24 -0.71 41.00 -2.57
CA VAL A 24 -1.11 41.53 -3.87
C VAL A 24 -2.25 42.53 -3.68
N LYS A 25 -2.30 43.57 -4.51
CA LYS A 25 -3.38 44.56 -4.44
C LYS A 25 -4.59 44.05 -5.21
N CYS A 26 -5.77 44.13 -4.59
CA CYS A 26 -7.02 43.78 -5.26
C CYS A 26 -7.30 44.76 -6.41
N PRO A 27 -7.60 44.28 -7.64
CA PRO A 27 -7.88 45.15 -8.78
C PRO A 27 -9.18 45.97 -8.63
N LYS A 28 -10.10 45.53 -7.75
CA LYS A 28 -11.40 46.18 -7.55
C LYS A 28 -11.41 47.23 -6.43
N CYS A 29 -10.75 46.95 -5.29
CA CYS A 29 -10.83 47.80 -4.10
C CYS A 29 -9.48 48.34 -3.62
N GLY A 30 -8.36 47.96 -4.26
CA GLY A 30 -7.02 48.43 -3.93
C GLY A 30 -6.44 47.90 -2.61
N ARG A 31 -7.24 47.21 -1.78
CA ARG A 31 -6.78 46.63 -0.51
C ARG A 31 -5.78 45.49 -0.73
N PRO A 32 -4.79 45.33 0.16
CA PRO A 32 -3.87 44.21 0.09
C PRO A 32 -4.60 42.91 0.45
N ALA A 33 -4.55 41.93 -0.46
CA ALA A 33 -5.00 40.56 -0.24
C ALA A 33 -3.77 39.64 -0.28
N ARG A 34 -3.70 38.66 0.62
CA ARG A 34 -2.61 37.68 0.61
C ARG A 34 -2.99 36.53 -0.31
N ALA A 35 -2.19 36.28 -1.34
CA ALA A 35 -2.37 35.12 -2.19
C ALA A 35 -2.07 33.85 -1.36
N PRO A 36 -2.91 32.80 -1.42
CA PRO A 36 -2.63 31.56 -0.70
C PRO A 36 -1.29 31.00 -1.16
N SER A 37 -0.47 30.58 -0.20
CA SER A 37 0.77 29.90 -0.52
C SER A 37 0.46 28.54 -1.13
N VAL A 38 1.35 28.00 -1.96
CA VAL A 38 1.19 26.64 -2.51
C VAL A 38 1.01 25.61 -1.39
N ALA A 39 1.66 25.79 -0.23
CA ALA A 39 1.48 24.97 0.96
C ALA A 39 0.06 25.06 1.55
N THR A 40 -0.54 26.25 1.60
CA THR A 40 -1.91 26.47 2.09
C THR A 40 -2.96 25.94 1.12
N ALA A 41 -2.73 26.06 -0.19
CA ALA A 41 -3.62 25.49 -1.20
C ALA A 41 -3.61 23.94 -1.17
N VAL A 42 -2.46 23.32 -0.87
CA VAL A 42 -2.36 21.87 -0.61
C VAL A 42 -3.10 21.51 0.68
N GLN A 43 -2.95 22.28 1.77
CA GLN A 43 -3.66 22.06 3.04
C GLN A 43 -5.18 22.18 2.94
N SER A 44 -5.72 23.10 2.12
CA SER A 44 -7.17 23.25 1.93
C SER A 44 -7.87 22.04 1.27
N GLN A 45 -7.08 21.10 0.72
CA GLN A 45 -7.54 19.85 0.13
C GLN A 45 -7.24 18.62 1.00
N VAL A 46 -6.55 18.79 2.14
CA VAL A 46 -6.31 17.71 3.08
C VAL A 46 -7.57 17.57 3.92
N ASP A 47 -8.32 16.54 3.59
CA ASP A 47 -9.46 16.09 4.36
C ASP A 47 -9.09 15.96 5.85
N ARG A 48 -9.97 16.50 6.72
CA ARG A 48 -9.85 16.51 8.19
C ARG A 48 -9.52 15.14 8.79
N ALA A 49 -9.85 14.03 8.13
CA ALA A 49 -9.47 12.70 8.59
C ALA A 49 -7.93 12.52 8.71
N PHE A 50 -7.16 13.17 7.83
CA PHE A 50 -5.70 13.04 7.75
C PHE A 50 -4.95 14.17 8.44
N ASP A 51 -5.66 15.15 9.01
CA ASP A 51 -5.06 16.26 9.76
C ASP A 51 -4.76 15.86 11.21
N ARG A 52 -4.03 14.75 11.39
CA ARG A 52 -3.64 14.19 12.69
C ARG A 52 -2.27 13.55 12.58
N ASP A 53 -1.62 13.40 13.73
CA ASP A 53 -0.31 12.78 13.81
C ASP A 53 -0.37 11.36 14.40
N ILE A 54 -1.40 11.05 15.21
CA ILE A 54 -1.59 9.72 15.77
C ILE A 54 -2.84 9.06 15.19
N PHE A 55 -2.68 7.81 14.75
CA PHE A 55 -3.76 6.97 14.23
C PHE A 55 -3.79 5.61 14.93
N LEU A 56 -4.95 5.23 15.45
CA LEU A 56 -5.17 3.94 16.11
C LEU A 56 -5.81 2.97 15.11
N LEU A 57 -5.06 1.99 14.61
CA LEU A 57 -5.58 0.97 13.71
C LEU A 57 -6.11 -0.22 14.53
N ARG A 58 -7.40 -0.50 14.40
CA ARG A 58 -8.07 -1.65 15.04
C ARG A 58 -8.63 -2.60 13.99
N GLN A 59 -8.19 -3.85 14.03
CA GLN A 59 -8.70 -4.89 13.15
C GLN A 59 -9.97 -5.54 13.70
N GLN A 60 -10.95 -5.78 12.84
CA GLN A 60 -12.15 -6.54 13.17
C GLN A 60 -11.90 -8.04 12.88
N MET A 61 -11.74 -8.85 13.93
CA MET A 61 -11.27 -10.25 13.86
C MET A 61 -12.29 -11.29 13.37
N LEU A 62 -13.41 -10.92 12.71
CA LEU A 62 -14.56 -11.82 12.55
C LEU A 62 -15.14 -12.01 11.14
N LYS A 63 -14.46 -11.59 10.05
CA LYS A 63 -14.98 -11.82 8.68
C LYS A 63 -13.88 -12.19 7.69
N ILE A 64 -14.24 -13.02 6.71
CA ILE A 64 -13.42 -13.39 5.54
C ILE A 64 -12.87 -12.16 4.82
N SER A 65 -13.55 -11.00 4.92
CA SER A 65 -13.03 -9.69 4.55
C SER A 65 -12.34 -9.03 5.74
N GLU A 66 -11.07 -8.66 5.59
CA GLU A 66 -10.35 -7.88 6.58
C GLU A 66 -10.86 -6.44 6.56
N LYS A 67 -11.49 -6.04 7.65
CA LYS A 67 -12.02 -4.70 7.88
C LYS A 67 -11.26 -4.06 9.01
N TYR A 68 -10.86 -2.81 8.81
CA TYR A 68 -10.17 -2.03 9.83
C TYR A 68 -10.96 -0.76 10.13
N ASP A 69 -11.06 -0.43 11.41
CA ASP A 69 -11.45 0.90 11.83
C ASP A 69 -10.15 1.63 12.23
N VAL A 70 -9.88 2.78 11.60
CA VAL A 70 -8.83 3.70 12.04
C VAL A 70 -9.50 4.75 12.90
N GLY A 71 -9.02 4.87 14.14
CA GLY A 71 -9.47 5.85 15.10
C GLY A 71 -8.47 6.97 15.34
N ASP A 72 -8.96 8.05 15.94
CA ASP A 72 -8.13 9.09 16.54
C ASP A 72 -7.60 8.68 17.93
N GLU A 73 -6.86 9.56 18.59
CA GLU A 73 -6.31 9.36 19.93
C GLU A 73 -7.39 9.10 21.00
N GLN A 74 -8.57 9.70 20.82
CA GLN A 74 -9.73 9.54 21.69
C GLN A 74 -10.49 8.23 21.42
N GLY A 75 -10.15 7.52 20.34
CA GLY A 75 -10.75 6.24 19.94
C GLY A 75 -12.00 6.39 19.07
N ASN A 76 -12.34 7.59 18.60
CA ASN A 76 -13.42 7.81 17.64
C ASN A 76 -12.99 7.30 16.27
N LYS A 77 -13.89 6.60 15.56
CA LYS A 77 -13.61 6.06 14.23
C LYS A 77 -13.65 7.18 13.19
N ILE A 78 -12.55 7.38 12.48
CA ILE A 78 -12.39 8.46 11.51
C ILE A 78 -12.20 7.97 10.07
N ILE A 79 -11.71 6.73 9.89
CA ILE A 79 -11.54 6.12 8.58
C ILE A 79 -11.91 4.65 8.70
N PHE A 80 -12.68 4.16 7.74
CA PHE A 80 -12.99 2.75 7.59
C PHE A 80 -12.21 2.18 6.41
N VAL A 81 -11.47 1.09 6.62
CA VAL A 81 -10.67 0.45 5.58
C VAL A 81 -11.25 -0.91 5.27
N GLU A 82 -11.47 -1.16 3.99
CA GLU A 82 -11.92 -2.45 3.50
C GLU A 82 -10.90 -3.06 2.56
N ARG A 83 -10.58 -4.33 2.85
CA ARG A 83 -9.88 -5.22 1.94
C ARG A 83 -10.84 -6.31 1.49
N PRO A 84 -11.39 -6.24 0.26
CA PRO A 84 -12.21 -7.33 -0.25
C PRO A 84 -11.35 -8.57 -0.42
N ALA A 85 -11.74 -9.63 0.26
CA ALA A 85 -11.13 -10.93 0.09
C ALA A 85 -11.71 -11.58 -1.17
N HIS A 86 -11.02 -11.43 -2.30
CA HIS A 86 -11.21 -12.29 -3.46
C HIS A 86 -10.62 -13.69 -3.23
N ALA A 87 -10.72 -14.20 -1.99
CA ALA A 87 -10.12 -15.45 -1.56
C ALA A 87 -10.65 -16.61 -2.40
N LEU A 88 -11.98 -16.71 -2.58
CA LEU A 88 -12.58 -17.78 -3.37
C LEU A 88 -12.10 -17.79 -4.83
N ARG A 89 -11.94 -16.63 -5.46
CA ARG A 89 -11.49 -16.53 -6.85
C ARG A 89 -9.99 -16.84 -7.01
N ASN A 90 -9.17 -16.45 -6.03
CA ASN A 90 -7.76 -16.82 -6.02
C ASN A 90 -7.54 -18.30 -5.65
N ILE A 91 -8.37 -18.87 -4.78
CA ILE A 91 -8.42 -20.32 -4.51
C ILE A 91 -8.83 -21.06 -5.78
N GLY A 92 -9.87 -20.61 -6.48
CA GLY A 92 -10.28 -21.17 -7.77
C GLY A 92 -9.15 -21.13 -8.81
N ALA A 93 -8.41 -20.02 -8.91
CA ALA A 93 -7.25 -19.92 -9.78
C ALA A 93 -6.13 -20.92 -9.41
N ALA A 94 -5.89 -21.14 -8.11
CA ALA A 94 -4.95 -22.15 -7.62
C ALA A 94 -5.42 -23.57 -7.98
N VAL A 95 -6.71 -23.87 -7.80
CA VAL A 95 -7.31 -25.16 -8.18
C VAL A 95 -7.18 -25.40 -9.68
N VAL A 96 -7.45 -24.41 -10.53
CA VAL A 96 -7.26 -24.53 -11.99
C VAL A 96 -5.80 -24.80 -12.35
N THR A 97 -4.86 -24.13 -11.67
CA THR A 97 -3.42 -24.37 -11.87
C THR A 97 -3.05 -25.81 -11.51
N LEU A 98 -3.50 -26.27 -10.33
CA LEU A 98 -3.23 -27.63 -9.85
C LEU A 98 -3.89 -28.68 -10.74
N ALA A 99 -5.12 -28.45 -11.19
CA ALA A 99 -5.83 -29.34 -12.12
C ALA A 99 -5.12 -29.41 -13.48
N GLY A 100 -4.65 -28.28 -14.01
CA GLY A 100 -3.86 -28.24 -15.25
C GLY A 100 -2.58 -29.07 -15.16
N LEU A 101 -1.89 -29.02 -14.02
CA LEU A 101 -0.72 -29.86 -13.77
C LEU A 101 -1.10 -31.33 -13.54
N PHE A 102 -2.12 -31.59 -12.72
CA PHE A 102 -2.52 -32.94 -12.30
C PHE A 102 -3.13 -33.75 -13.45
N PHE A 103 -3.95 -33.14 -14.30
CA PHE A 103 -4.56 -33.82 -15.45
C PHE A 103 -3.78 -33.62 -16.75
N GLY A 104 -3.20 -32.44 -16.96
CA GLY A 104 -2.47 -32.12 -18.20
C GLY A 104 -1.17 -32.89 -18.33
N MET A 105 -0.40 -33.05 -17.24
CA MET A 105 0.89 -33.77 -17.31
C MET A 105 0.70 -35.26 -17.63
N PRO A 106 -0.17 -36.03 -16.96
CA PRO A 106 -0.37 -37.44 -17.30
C PRO A 106 -0.93 -37.63 -18.71
N ALA A 107 -1.88 -36.78 -19.14
CA ALA A 107 -2.42 -36.85 -20.50
C ALA A 107 -1.32 -36.60 -21.55
N PHE A 108 -0.42 -35.65 -21.30
CA PHE A 108 0.70 -35.39 -22.21
C PHE A 108 1.72 -36.51 -22.22
N ILE A 109 2.02 -37.12 -21.06
CA ILE A 109 2.91 -38.29 -20.97
C ILE A 109 2.37 -39.44 -21.84
N GLN A 110 1.06 -39.72 -21.79
CA GLN A 110 0.46 -40.75 -22.65
C GLN A 110 0.64 -40.47 -24.15
N VAL A 111 0.53 -39.20 -24.56
CA VAL A 111 0.79 -38.80 -25.96
C VAL A 111 2.26 -39.01 -26.34
N ILE A 112 3.19 -38.68 -25.45
CA ILE A 112 4.63 -38.89 -25.67
C ILE A 112 4.97 -40.38 -25.74
N ASP A 113 4.36 -41.21 -24.89
CA ASP A 113 4.60 -42.65 -24.88
C ASP A 113 4.13 -43.33 -26.16
N ALA A 114 3.07 -42.83 -26.80
CA ALA A 114 2.61 -43.28 -28.11
C ALA A 114 3.56 -42.92 -29.28
N MET A 115 4.53 -42.03 -29.08
CA MET A 115 5.51 -41.69 -30.13
C MET A 115 6.67 -42.69 -30.18
N PRO A 116 7.21 -42.98 -31.39
CA PRO A 116 8.38 -43.85 -31.55
C PRO A 116 9.63 -43.26 -30.88
N PRO A 117 10.54 -44.11 -30.35
CA PRO A 117 11.76 -43.67 -29.69
C PRO A 117 12.68 -42.96 -30.69
N SER A 118 12.73 -41.64 -30.61
CA SER A 118 13.50 -40.77 -31.49
C SER A 118 14.02 -39.56 -30.70
N GLY A 119 15.07 -38.90 -31.19
CA GLY A 119 15.53 -37.64 -30.59
C GLY A 119 14.44 -36.56 -30.56
N LEU A 120 13.53 -36.58 -31.54
CA LEU A 120 12.37 -35.69 -31.59
C LEU A 120 11.41 -35.94 -30.41
N LYS A 121 11.15 -37.20 -30.04
CA LYS A 121 10.32 -37.56 -28.87
C LYS A 121 10.85 -36.89 -27.59
N THR A 122 12.15 -36.94 -27.37
CA THR A 122 12.79 -36.33 -26.19
C THR A 122 12.62 -34.82 -26.18
N ILE A 123 12.85 -34.16 -27.33
CA ILE A 123 12.71 -32.71 -27.47
C ILE A 123 11.25 -32.28 -27.23
N VAL A 124 10.30 -32.95 -27.90
CA VAL A 124 8.86 -32.66 -27.76
C VAL A 124 8.39 -32.90 -26.32
N GLY A 125 8.85 -33.98 -25.69
CA GLY A 125 8.57 -34.28 -24.29
C GLY A 125 9.05 -33.19 -23.35
N MET A 126 10.31 -32.75 -23.48
CA MET A 126 10.86 -31.67 -22.64
C MET A 126 10.10 -30.35 -22.85
N VAL A 127 9.89 -29.95 -24.11
CA VAL A 127 9.19 -28.70 -24.44
C VAL A 127 7.77 -28.72 -23.93
N GLY A 128 7.04 -29.83 -24.08
CA GLY A 128 5.66 -29.92 -23.63
C GLY A 128 5.50 -29.97 -22.11
N VAL A 129 6.44 -30.59 -21.38
CA VAL A 129 6.48 -30.51 -19.91
C VAL A 129 6.61 -29.06 -19.44
N PHE A 130 7.57 -28.31 -20.01
CA PHE A 130 7.70 -26.89 -19.69
C PHE A 130 6.47 -26.08 -20.14
N GLY A 131 5.90 -26.40 -21.31
CA GLY A 131 4.69 -25.79 -21.82
C GLY A 131 3.50 -25.95 -20.87
N ILE A 132 3.28 -27.15 -20.34
CA ILE A 132 2.20 -27.43 -19.38
C ILE A 132 2.48 -26.77 -18.03
N LEU A 133 3.72 -26.83 -17.56
CA LEU A 133 4.12 -26.20 -16.30
C LEU A 133 3.91 -24.68 -16.33
N PHE A 134 4.54 -24.00 -17.28
CA PHE A 134 4.43 -22.55 -17.41
C PHE A 134 3.05 -22.11 -17.88
N GLY A 135 2.40 -22.88 -18.76
CA GLY A 135 1.05 -22.62 -19.24
C GLY A 135 0.02 -22.68 -18.11
N SER A 136 0.08 -23.70 -17.25
CA SER A 136 -0.82 -23.83 -16.09
C SER A 136 -0.60 -22.70 -15.10
N ILE A 137 0.66 -22.35 -14.81
CA ILE A 137 1.00 -21.22 -13.93
C ILE A 137 0.51 -19.89 -14.53
N ALA A 138 0.73 -19.67 -15.83
CA ALA A 138 0.29 -18.46 -16.53
C ALA A 138 -1.24 -18.33 -16.52
N LEU A 139 -1.96 -19.44 -16.71
CA LEU A 139 -3.42 -19.49 -16.64
C LEU A 139 -3.92 -19.15 -15.22
N GLY A 140 -3.31 -19.72 -14.19
CA GLY A 140 -3.60 -19.37 -12.79
C GLY A 140 -3.40 -17.90 -12.48
N ILE A 141 -2.27 -17.33 -12.90
CA ILE A 141 -1.98 -15.90 -12.75
C ILE A 141 -3.02 -15.07 -13.50
N ALA A 142 -3.41 -15.45 -14.71
CA ALA A 142 -4.40 -14.75 -15.51
C ALA A 142 -5.78 -14.71 -14.81
N LEU A 143 -6.21 -15.82 -14.22
CA LEU A 143 -7.47 -15.94 -13.50
C LEU A 143 -7.49 -15.24 -12.14
N SER A 144 -6.33 -15.10 -11.49
CA SER A 144 -6.19 -14.42 -10.20
C SER A 144 -6.62 -12.94 -10.27
N VAL A 145 -7.16 -12.41 -9.16
CA VAL A 145 -7.59 -11.01 -9.07
C VAL A 145 -6.59 -10.18 -8.29
N LYS A 146 -6.32 -8.96 -8.79
CA LYS A 146 -5.44 -7.99 -8.13
C LYS A 146 -6.03 -7.59 -6.78
N ARG A 147 -5.17 -7.48 -5.77
CA ARG A 147 -5.55 -6.99 -4.46
C ARG A 147 -5.72 -5.47 -4.52
N HIS A 148 -6.78 -4.98 -3.89
CA HIS A 148 -6.95 -3.56 -3.64
C HIS A 148 -7.40 -3.35 -2.20
N VAL A 149 -7.07 -2.20 -1.65
CA VAL A 149 -7.51 -1.74 -0.33
C VAL A 149 -8.12 -0.38 -0.52
N THR A 150 -9.32 -0.17 0.02
CA THR A 150 -10.05 1.09 -0.14
C THR A 150 -10.32 1.68 1.23
N PHE A 151 -10.08 2.98 1.35
CA PHE A 151 -10.32 3.77 2.54
C PHE A 151 -11.57 4.61 2.32
N TYR A 152 -12.47 4.56 3.28
CA TYR A 152 -13.74 5.26 3.30
C TYR A 152 -13.81 6.16 4.52
N ARG A 153 -14.64 7.21 4.44
CA ARG A 153 -14.94 8.09 5.59
C ARG A 153 -15.45 7.29 6.79
N ASP A 154 -16.36 6.37 6.52
CA ASP A 154 -17.10 5.63 7.53
C ASP A 154 -17.52 4.25 6.98
N GLN A 155 -18.26 3.51 7.80
CA GLN A 155 -18.78 2.19 7.43
C GLN A 155 -19.89 2.25 6.37
N SER A 156 -20.44 3.43 6.06
CA SER A 156 -21.47 3.58 5.01
C SER A 156 -20.89 3.43 3.60
N LYS A 157 -19.57 3.59 3.46
CA LYS A 157 -18.82 3.49 2.18
C LYS A 157 -19.29 4.47 1.09
N ARG A 158 -20.00 5.54 1.45
CA ARG A 158 -20.50 6.53 0.50
C ARG A 158 -19.39 7.41 -0.07
N GLU A 159 -18.41 7.75 0.77
CA GLU A 159 -17.30 8.63 0.43
C GLU A 159 -15.98 7.86 0.47
N LYS A 160 -15.32 7.74 -0.69
CA LYS A 160 -13.99 7.14 -0.81
C LYS A 160 -12.92 8.20 -0.58
N LEU A 161 -11.99 7.93 0.32
CA LEU A 161 -10.87 8.83 0.64
C LEU A 161 -9.60 8.47 -0.13
N LEU A 162 -9.24 7.18 -0.14
CA LEU A 162 -8.00 6.68 -0.75
C LEU A 162 -8.23 5.28 -1.32
N ASP A 163 -7.41 4.91 -2.30
CA ASP A 163 -7.30 3.54 -2.78
C ASP A 163 -5.83 3.13 -2.96
N ILE A 164 -5.53 1.89 -2.57
CA ILE A 164 -4.25 1.24 -2.78
C ILE A 164 -4.48 0.11 -3.78
N LEU A 165 -3.85 0.21 -4.95
CA LEU A 165 -4.00 -0.73 -6.04
C LEU A 165 -2.70 -1.48 -6.28
N GLN A 166 -2.77 -2.81 -6.33
CA GLN A 166 -1.64 -3.63 -6.76
C GLN A 166 -1.31 -3.37 -8.24
N ASP A 167 -0.04 -3.11 -8.55
CA ASP A 167 0.35 -2.71 -9.92
C ASP A 167 0.29 -3.89 -10.89
N LYS A 168 0.91 -5.04 -10.52
CA LYS A 168 1.03 -6.23 -11.37
C LYS A 168 0.56 -7.48 -10.64
N LYS A 169 0.02 -8.47 -11.38
CA LYS A 169 -0.39 -9.76 -10.81
C LYS A 169 0.82 -10.63 -10.45
N PHE A 170 1.83 -10.64 -11.33
CA PHE A 170 3.07 -11.39 -11.15
C PHE A 170 4.22 -10.43 -10.76
N GLN A 171 4.73 -10.59 -9.54
CA GLN A 171 5.78 -9.74 -8.96
C GLN A 171 6.75 -10.57 -8.11
N PRO A 172 7.61 -11.40 -8.73
CA PRO A 172 8.43 -12.38 -8.00
C PRO A 172 9.52 -11.75 -7.14
N ILE A 173 10.01 -10.56 -7.51
CA ILE A 173 11.12 -9.89 -6.83
C ILE A 173 10.61 -8.71 -6.00
N THR A 174 9.90 -7.77 -6.63
CA THR A 174 9.42 -6.54 -5.97
C THR A 174 7.92 -6.39 -6.15
N MET A 175 7.19 -6.45 -5.04
CA MET A 175 5.76 -6.21 -4.99
C MET A 175 5.51 -4.72 -4.81
N THR A 176 4.66 -4.14 -5.66
CA THR A 176 4.41 -2.70 -5.69
C THR A 176 2.92 -2.38 -5.73
N TYR A 177 2.56 -1.31 -5.05
CA TYR A 177 1.21 -0.84 -4.87
C TYR A 177 1.17 0.66 -5.11
N THR A 178 0.25 1.13 -5.92
CA THR A 178 0.03 2.56 -6.14
C THR A 178 -1.04 3.07 -5.17
N VAL A 179 -0.70 4.11 -4.41
CA VAL A 179 -1.64 4.86 -3.55
C VAL A 179 -2.24 5.99 -4.38
N ARG A 180 -3.57 6.08 -4.39
CA ARG A 180 -4.33 7.11 -5.09
C ARG A 180 -5.25 7.84 -4.12
N ASP A 181 -5.40 9.13 -4.39
CA ASP A 181 -6.36 10.02 -3.73
C ASP A 181 -7.80 9.70 -4.16
N ALA A 182 -8.80 10.27 -3.49
CA ALA A 182 -10.22 10.15 -3.82
C ALA A 182 -10.51 10.46 -5.31
N ARG A 183 -9.78 11.43 -5.87
CA ARG A 183 -9.86 11.86 -7.28
C ARG A 183 -9.07 10.99 -8.27
N GLY A 184 -8.46 9.90 -7.80
CA GLY A 184 -7.63 9.00 -8.62
C GLY A 184 -6.21 9.49 -8.92
N ARG A 185 -5.81 10.65 -8.38
CA ARG A 185 -4.43 11.17 -8.49
C ARG A 185 -3.47 10.25 -7.75
N LYS A 186 -2.34 9.89 -8.37
CA LYS A 186 -1.30 9.07 -7.73
C LYS A 186 -0.55 9.90 -6.70
N LEU A 187 -0.56 9.47 -5.44
CA LEU A 187 0.14 10.14 -4.34
C LEU A 187 1.54 9.53 -4.14
N ALA A 188 1.62 8.20 -4.13
CA ALA A 188 2.86 7.48 -3.93
C ALA A 188 2.76 6.06 -4.50
N LYS A 189 3.91 5.41 -4.62
CA LYS A 189 4.00 3.97 -4.81
C LYS A 189 4.66 3.36 -3.59
N LEU A 190 4.07 2.32 -3.03
CA LEU A 190 4.60 1.53 -1.93
C LEU A 190 5.14 0.23 -2.49
N GLY A 191 6.18 -0.34 -1.86
CA GLY A 191 6.57 -1.68 -2.25
C GLY A 191 7.67 -2.28 -1.42
N LYS A 192 7.86 -3.57 -1.66
CA LYS A 192 8.66 -4.46 -0.84
C LYS A 192 9.46 -5.38 -1.76
N ASN A 193 10.77 -5.47 -1.54
CA ASN A 193 11.65 -6.37 -2.31
C ASN A 193 11.87 -7.67 -1.55
N TRP A 194 11.28 -8.76 -2.00
CA TRP A 194 11.25 -10.05 -1.29
C TRP A 194 12.65 -10.62 -1.02
N LEU A 195 13.61 -10.39 -1.93
CA LEU A 195 14.96 -10.94 -1.84
C LEU A 195 15.77 -10.37 -0.66
N PHE A 196 15.60 -9.09 -0.36
CA PHE A 196 16.29 -8.41 0.75
C PHE A 196 15.49 -8.44 2.07
N ASN A 197 14.24 -8.92 2.05
CA ASN A 197 13.39 -9.05 3.23
C ASN A 197 13.69 -10.28 4.09
N ALA A 198 14.65 -11.11 3.70
CA ALA A 198 15.05 -12.30 4.46
C ALA A 198 15.82 -11.96 5.76
N VAL A 199 16.43 -10.76 5.85
CA VAL A 199 17.26 -10.35 7.01
C VAL A 199 16.60 -9.24 7.83
N ARG A 200 16.03 -8.22 7.19
CA ARG A 200 15.31 -7.13 7.85
C ARG A 200 14.14 -6.68 6.99
N LYS A 201 12.95 -6.60 7.57
CA LYS A 201 11.78 -6.19 6.80
C LYS A 201 11.91 -4.71 6.40
N ARG A 202 11.75 -4.42 5.11
CA ARG A 202 11.86 -3.09 4.53
C ARG A 202 10.76 -2.83 3.50
N TRP A 203 10.16 -1.64 3.61
CA TRP A 203 9.21 -1.08 2.67
C TRP A 203 9.73 0.24 2.15
N TYR A 204 9.60 0.44 0.85
CA TYR A 204 10.01 1.65 0.15
C TYR A 204 8.77 2.43 -0.26
N VAL A 205 8.86 3.75 -0.13
CA VAL A 205 7.85 4.71 -0.58
C VAL A 205 8.47 5.55 -1.68
N TRP A 206 8.00 5.36 -2.90
CA TRP A 206 8.36 6.18 -4.05
C TRP A 206 7.36 7.30 -4.25
N GLY A 207 7.86 8.49 -4.59
CA GLY A 207 7.05 9.62 -5.02
C GLY A 207 6.41 9.40 -6.39
N PRO A 208 5.51 10.30 -6.82
CA PRO A 208 4.92 10.27 -8.17
C PRO A 208 5.96 10.35 -9.29
N ASP A 209 7.12 10.95 -9.01
CA ASP A 209 8.28 11.11 -9.88
C ASP A 209 9.17 9.84 -9.94
N GLY A 210 8.90 8.84 -9.10
CA GLY A 210 9.64 7.58 -9.05
C GLY A 210 10.88 7.60 -8.17
N ARG A 211 11.21 8.71 -7.49
CA ARG A 211 12.29 8.76 -6.51
C ARG A 211 11.84 8.15 -5.19
N VAL A 212 12.75 7.51 -4.46
CA VAL A 212 12.45 7.03 -3.10
C VAL A 212 12.37 8.25 -2.19
N LEU A 213 11.21 8.47 -1.56
CA LEU A 213 11.00 9.56 -0.62
C LEU A 213 11.20 9.10 0.83
N PHE A 214 10.70 7.90 1.14
CA PHE A 214 10.74 7.35 2.50
C PHE A 214 11.02 5.85 2.51
N LEU A 215 11.54 5.38 3.64
CA LEU A 215 11.78 3.98 3.95
C LEU A 215 11.11 3.65 5.29
N ALA A 216 10.35 2.55 5.34
CA ALA A 216 9.94 1.93 6.58
C ALA A 216 10.78 0.68 6.84
N LYS A 217 11.48 0.63 7.97
CA LYS A 217 12.32 -0.51 8.37
C LYS A 217 11.89 -1.05 9.73
N GLU A 218 12.04 -2.36 9.91
CA GLU A 218 11.81 -3.04 11.19
C GLU A 218 12.78 -2.53 12.26
N ASP A 219 12.28 -2.17 13.44
CA ASP A 219 13.04 -1.48 14.50
C ASP A 219 14.22 -2.34 15.03
N SER A 220 13.96 -3.61 15.41
CA SER A 220 14.96 -4.47 16.02
C SER A 220 15.42 -5.64 15.13
N ILE A 221 16.73 -5.65 14.84
CA ILE A 221 17.42 -6.76 14.15
C ILE A 221 17.57 -7.98 15.07
N ILE A 222 17.71 -7.75 16.38
CA ILE A 222 17.93 -8.82 17.36
C ILE A 222 16.69 -9.71 17.50
N LEU A 223 15.49 -9.12 17.55
CA LEU A 223 14.23 -9.87 17.59
C LEU A 223 13.93 -10.56 16.24
N SER A 224 14.35 -9.96 15.11
CA SER A 224 14.17 -10.58 13.79
C SER A 224 15.03 -11.84 13.61
N LEU A 225 16.27 -11.83 14.15
CA LEU A 225 17.17 -12.99 14.19
C LEU A 225 16.75 -14.03 15.24
N LEU A 226 16.36 -13.62 16.44
CA LEU A 226 15.91 -14.52 17.52
C LEU A 226 14.66 -15.32 17.12
N ARG A 227 13.71 -14.69 16.42
CA ARG A 227 12.53 -15.36 15.83
C ARG A 227 12.92 -16.51 14.90
N ARG A 228 14.03 -16.37 14.15
CA ARG A 228 14.51 -17.39 13.20
C ARG A 228 15.11 -18.60 13.91
N PHE A 229 15.70 -18.40 15.08
CA PHE A 229 16.36 -19.45 15.86
C PHE A 229 15.39 -20.20 16.78
N LEU A 230 14.36 -19.53 17.32
CA LEU A 230 13.41 -20.11 18.28
C LEU A 230 12.08 -20.60 17.68
N GLY A 231 11.89 -20.49 16.36
CA GLY A 231 10.69 -20.99 15.67
C GLY A 231 9.37 -20.27 16.00
N PRO A 232 8.22 -20.74 15.47
CA PRO A 232 6.90 -20.11 15.67
C PRO A 232 6.34 -20.24 17.09
N LEU A 233 7.04 -20.92 18.01
CA LEU A 233 6.61 -21.18 19.39
C LEU A 233 6.34 -19.91 20.21
N PHE A 234 6.79 -18.75 19.74
CA PHE A 234 6.47 -17.44 20.30
C PHE A 234 5.68 -16.58 19.30
N GLY A 235 4.43 -16.92 18.99
CA GLY A 235 3.45 -16.05 18.29
C GLY A 235 3.20 -14.67 18.95
N VAL A 236 4.03 -14.29 19.93
CA VAL A 236 4.00 -13.13 20.80
C VAL A 236 5.01 -12.05 20.38
N LEU A 237 6.08 -12.39 19.66
CA LEU A 237 7.12 -11.44 19.25
C LEU A 237 6.71 -10.68 17.97
N ARG A 238 5.89 -9.66 18.16
CA ARG A 238 5.32 -8.77 17.13
C ARG A 238 6.30 -7.64 16.76
N THR A 239 6.25 -7.17 15.52
CA THR A 239 7.24 -6.23 14.95
C THR A 239 6.78 -4.79 14.94
N ASN A 240 7.67 -3.89 15.37
CA ASN A 240 7.53 -2.45 15.23
C ASN A 240 8.29 -1.98 13.99
N PHE A 241 7.77 -0.95 13.32
CA PHE A 241 8.43 -0.30 12.20
C PHE A 241 8.71 1.16 12.52
N ILE A 242 9.80 1.68 11.98
CA ILE A 242 10.16 3.09 12.02
C ILE A 242 10.21 3.63 10.59
N PHE A 243 9.75 4.86 10.41
CA PHE A 243 9.67 5.57 9.13
C PHE A 243 10.78 6.61 9.07
N LEU A 244 11.45 6.67 7.92
CA LEU A 244 12.65 7.44 7.70
C LEU A 244 12.56 8.14 6.34
N PRO A 245 12.99 9.40 6.20
CA PRO A 245 13.27 9.98 4.89
C PRO A 245 14.37 9.21 4.18
N ALA A 246 14.33 9.22 2.85
CA ALA A 246 15.33 8.55 2.04
C ALA A 246 16.71 9.21 2.21
N GLY A 247 17.72 8.41 2.54
CA GLY A 247 19.11 8.87 2.69
C GLY A 247 19.46 9.39 4.09
N THR A 248 18.51 9.39 5.03
CA THR A 248 18.72 9.79 6.42
C THR A 248 18.35 8.66 7.38
N ASP A 249 18.90 8.69 8.60
CA ASP A 249 18.49 7.80 9.69
C ASP A 249 17.54 8.48 10.71
N ASP A 250 17.08 9.70 10.39
CA ASP A 250 16.13 10.46 11.19
C ASP A 250 14.76 9.79 11.20
N VAL A 251 14.30 9.41 12.40
CA VAL A 251 12.98 8.79 12.58
C VAL A 251 11.91 9.87 12.59
N ILE A 252 11.05 9.84 11.59
CA ILE A 252 9.93 10.78 11.41
C ILE A 252 8.58 10.18 11.82
N GLY A 253 8.54 8.87 12.08
CA GLY A 253 7.32 8.21 12.52
C GLY A 253 7.55 6.77 12.93
N GLU A 254 6.61 6.23 13.68
CA GLU A 254 6.68 4.91 14.26
C GLU A 254 5.36 4.18 14.08
N PHE A 255 5.44 2.88 13.82
CA PHE A 255 4.29 1.98 13.76
C PHE A 255 4.49 0.88 14.79
N LYS A 256 3.82 1.05 15.94
CA LYS A 256 3.98 0.21 17.13
C LYS A 256 2.72 -0.60 17.39
N ARG A 257 2.87 -1.88 17.75
CA ARG A 257 1.74 -2.71 18.20
C ARG A 257 1.65 -2.64 19.72
N LYS A 258 0.48 -2.28 20.25
CA LYS A 258 0.23 -2.33 21.70
C LYS A 258 -0.14 -3.75 22.14
N PHE A 259 0.39 -4.18 23.27
CA PHE A 259 0.02 -5.42 23.96
C PHE A 259 -1.34 -5.25 24.64
N THR A 260 -2.42 -5.39 23.87
CA THR A 260 -3.79 -5.43 24.40
C THR A 260 -4.51 -6.69 23.92
N ILE A 261 -5.54 -7.12 24.66
CA ILE A 261 -6.41 -8.28 24.33
C ILE A 261 -7.00 -8.14 22.91
N LEU A 262 -7.20 -6.90 22.46
CA LEU A 262 -7.54 -6.56 21.09
C LEU A 262 -6.26 -6.06 20.40
N ASP A 263 -5.93 -6.63 19.25
CA ASP A 263 -4.82 -6.15 18.42
C ASP A 263 -5.06 -4.69 18.00
N ARG A 264 -4.25 -3.78 18.56
CA ARG A 264 -4.25 -2.35 18.25
C ARG A 264 -2.86 -1.95 17.80
N TYR A 265 -2.77 -1.36 16.62
CA TYR A 265 -1.56 -0.70 16.16
C TYR A 265 -1.72 0.80 16.32
N VAL A 266 -0.62 1.46 16.63
CA VAL A 266 -0.52 2.91 16.73
C VAL A 266 0.48 3.33 15.67
N LEU A 267 -0.01 4.11 14.71
CA LEU A 267 0.84 4.88 13.81
C LEU A 267 1.02 6.25 14.45
N ASP A 268 2.25 6.58 14.81
CA ASP A 268 2.64 7.84 15.44
C ASP A 268 3.56 8.60 14.50
N MET A 269 3.12 9.79 14.06
CA MET A 269 3.86 10.70 13.19
C MET A 269 4.20 12.01 13.90
N THR A 270 4.12 12.06 15.24
CA THR A 270 4.41 13.28 16.02
C THR A 270 5.86 13.75 15.85
N ALA A 271 6.77 12.83 15.51
CA ALA A 271 8.17 13.13 15.17
C ALA A 271 8.34 13.86 13.81
N ASP A 272 7.26 14.07 13.04
CA ASP A 272 7.24 14.82 11.78
C ASP A 272 6.35 16.07 11.88
N PRO A 273 6.70 17.09 12.68
CA PRO A 273 5.89 18.30 12.85
C PRO A 273 5.79 19.13 11.57
N GLN A 274 6.78 19.00 10.68
CA GLN A 274 6.82 19.68 9.38
C GLN A 274 5.94 18.99 8.32
N ARG A 275 5.37 17.81 8.64
CA ARG A 275 4.56 17.00 7.72
C ARG A 275 5.30 16.70 6.41
N LEU A 276 6.58 16.37 6.52
CA LEU A 276 7.41 15.91 5.42
C LEU A 276 6.73 14.73 4.71
N MET A 277 6.18 13.79 5.48
CA MET A 277 5.39 12.68 4.98
C MET A 277 3.89 12.98 5.05
N ASP A 278 3.23 13.03 3.88
CA ASP A 278 1.77 13.13 3.79
C ASP A 278 1.10 12.02 4.61
N ARG A 279 0.22 12.41 5.54
CA ARG A 279 -0.48 11.50 6.45
C ARG A 279 -1.33 10.47 5.72
N ARG A 280 -1.81 10.78 4.51
CA ARG A 280 -2.48 9.80 3.62
C ARG A 280 -1.55 8.66 3.24
N ILE A 281 -0.29 8.99 2.91
CA ILE A 281 0.73 7.99 2.58
C ILE A 281 1.13 7.22 3.84
N ALA A 282 1.27 7.88 4.99
CA ALA A 282 1.63 7.25 6.26
C ALA A 282 0.59 6.20 6.69
N ILE A 283 -0.70 6.54 6.67
CA ILE A 283 -1.79 5.61 6.99
C ILE A 283 -1.85 4.47 5.97
N ALA A 284 -1.73 4.78 4.67
CA ALA A 284 -1.71 3.77 3.62
C ALA A 284 -0.57 2.76 3.83
N LEU A 285 0.62 3.24 4.18
CA LEU A 285 1.76 2.40 4.51
C LEU A 285 1.51 1.58 5.78
N GLY A 286 0.96 2.19 6.84
CA GLY A 286 0.61 1.49 8.09
C GLY A 286 -0.34 0.31 7.89
N VAL A 287 -1.39 0.49 7.08
CA VAL A 287 -2.30 -0.61 6.70
C VAL A 287 -1.56 -1.69 5.90
N MET A 288 -0.73 -1.30 4.93
CA MET A 288 0.05 -2.25 4.13
C MET A 288 1.09 -3.02 4.95
N LEU A 289 1.63 -2.42 6.02
CA LEU A 289 2.54 -3.07 6.96
C LEU A 289 1.83 -4.15 7.78
N ASP A 290 0.62 -3.89 8.29
CA ASP A 290 -0.14 -4.94 8.98
C ASP A 290 -0.58 -6.06 8.03
N THR A 291 -1.14 -5.70 6.86
CA THR A 291 -1.62 -6.67 5.87
C THR A 291 -0.50 -7.50 5.23
N GLY A 292 0.67 -6.89 4.99
CA GLY A 292 1.81 -7.55 4.36
C GLY A 292 2.61 -8.47 5.28
N GLU A 293 2.36 -8.40 6.59
CA GLU A 293 3.08 -9.17 7.61
C GLU A 293 2.26 -10.30 8.26
N ARG A 294 0.91 -10.23 8.22
CA ARG A 294 0.08 -11.40 8.49
C ARG A 294 0.22 -12.39 7.34
N ARG A 295 1.03 -13.44 7.59
CA ARG A 295 1.13 -14.63 6.75
C ARG A 295 -0.10 -15.49 6.91
#